data_AF-A0A9E5Z6P0-F1
#
_entry.id   AF-A0A9E5Z6P0-F1
#
_cell.length_a   1.000
_cell.length_b   1.000
_cell.length_c   1.000
_cell.angle_alpha   90.00
_cell.angle_beta   90.00
_cell.angle_gamma   90.00
#
_symmetry.space_group_name_H-M   'P 1'
#
loop_
_entity.id
_entity.type
_entity.pdbx_description
1 polymer ?
#
loop_
_entity_poly.entity_id
_entity_poly.type
_entity_poly.pdbx_seq_one_letter_code
_entity_poly.pdbx_strand_id
1 'polypeptide(L)'
;MSFGETLKGLRLRSGRSRYRIAQFCGITEAYILRLEKGERSNPSRDVVLMLGLALIKGSEALDIWDVDVLLLSAGYAELRRRGDTRPATA
;
A
#
# COMPACT_ATOMS: atom_id res chain seq x y z
N MET A 1 7.74 11.35 3.35
CA MET A 1 6.28 11.21 3.51
C MET A 1 6.03 10.10 4.49
N SER A 2 5.05 10.27 5.37
CA SER A 2 4.56 9.21 6.25
C SER A 2 3.80 8.13 5.46
N PHE A 3 3.66 6.93 6.03
CA PHE A 3 2.84 5.88 5.44
C PHE A 3 1.42 6.34 5.09
N GLY A 4 0.78 7.10 5.99
CA GLY A 4 -0.60 7.57 5.78
C GLY A 4 -0.72 8.53 4.60
N GLU A 5 0.22 9.45 4.44
CA GLU A 5 0.28 10.37 3.30
C GLU A 5 0.53 9.62 1.98
N THR A 6 1.45 8.66 1.99
CA THR A 6 1.74 7.80 0.82
C THR A 6 0.50 7.00 0.42
N LEU A 7 -0.15 6.33 1.38
CA LEU A 7 -1.38 5.55 1.14
C LEU A 7 -2.49 6.43 0.55
N LYS A 8 -2.72 7.61 1.13
CA LYS A 8 -3.73 8.56 0.65
C LYS A 8 -3.42 9.03 -0.77
N GLY A 9 -2.17 9.37 -1.05
CA GLY A 9 -1.72 9.82 -2.37
C GLY A 9 -1.93 8.75 -3.45
N LEU A 10 -1.50 7.52 -3.18
CA LEU A 10 -1.71 6.38 -4.09
C LEU A 10 -3.20 6.09 -4.28
N ARG A 11 -4.00 6.15 -3.20
CA ARG A 11 -5.45 5.94 -3.31
C ARG A 11 -6.10 6.97 -4.22
N LEU A 12 -5.79 8.25 -4.07
CA LEU A 12 -6.33 9.30 -4.92
C LEU A 12 -5.90 9.12 -6.39
N ARG A 13 -4.62 8.79 -6.64
CA ARG A 13 -4.11 8.46 -7.99
C ARG A 13 -4.83 7.26 -8.62
N SER A 14 -5.09 6.21 -7.84
CA SER A 14 -5.79 5.01 -8.31
C SER A 14 -7.29 5.21 -8.58
N GLY A 15 -7.86 6.35 -8.15
CA GLY A 15 -9.31 6.59 -8.21
C GLY A 15 -10.14 5.69 -7.29
N ARG A 16 -9.54 4.91 -6.38
CA ARG A 16 -10.27 3.96 -5.54
C ARG A 16 -10.84 4.61 -4.28
N SER A 17 -12.08 4.25 -3.95
CA SER A 17 -12.66 4.59 -2.65
C SER A 17 -12.09 3.72 -1.53
N ARG A 18 -12.14 4.21 -0.29
CA ARG A 18 -11.76 3.41 0.88
C ARG A 18 -12.64 2.16 0.99
N TYR A 19 -13.94 2.26 0.71
CA TYR A 19 -14.85 1.12 0.60
C TYR A 19 -14.33 0.01 -0.31
N ARG A 20 -13.92 0.34 -1.54
CA ARG A 20 -13.42 -0.66 -2.50
C ARG A 20 -12.10 -1.30 -2.08
N ILE A 21 -11.26 -0.58 -1.33
CA ILE A 21 -10.03 -1.13 -0.75
C ILE A 21 -10.36 -2.03 0.44
N ALA A 22 -11.24 -1.57 1.33
CA ALA A 22 -11.72 -2.31 2.49
C ALA A 22 -12.30 -3.68 2.10
N GLN A 23 -13.20 -3.71 1.11
CA GLN A 23 -13.78 -4.95 0.60
C GLN A 23 -12.73 -5.90 0.01
N PHE A 24 -11.72 -5.37 -0.70
CA PHE A 24 -10.66 -6.20 -1.28
C PHE A 24 -9.75 -6.80 -0.20
N CYS A 25 -9.38 -6.00 0.79
CA CYS A 25 -8.43 -6.40 1.84
C CYS A 25 -9.08 -7.18 2.99
N GLY A 26 -10.42 -7.24 3.08
CA GLY A 26 -11.10 -7.81 4.24
C GLY A 26 -10.92 -6.99 5.53
N ILE A 27 -10.73 -5.67 5.40
CA ILE A 27 -10.56 -4.74 6.53
C ILE A 27 -11.67 -3.68 6.52
N THR A 28 -11.73 -2.81 7.52
CA THR A 28 -12.77 -1.77 7.60
C THR A 28 -12.33 -0.46 6.95
N GLU A 29 -13.28 0.31 6.43
CA GLU A 29 -13.00 1.67 5.93
C GLU A 29 -12.44 2.59 7.01
N ALA A 30 -12.94 2.45 8.25
CA ALA A 30 -12.46 3.21 9.39
C ALA A 30 -10.98 2.91 9.70
N TYR A 31 -10.54 1.66 9.53
CA TYR A 31 -9.14 1.29 9.68
C TYR A 31 -8.27 1.97 8.61
N ILE A 32 -8.69 1.98 7.34
CA ILE A 32 -7.97 2.68 6.26
C ILE A 32 -7.93 4.19 6.52
N LEU A 33 -9.04 4.79 6.94
CA LEU A 33 -9.09 6.22 7.29
C LEU A 33 -8.09 6.56 8.41
N ARG A 34 -8.04 5.73 9.46
CA ARG A 34 -7.09 5.90 10.57
C ARG A 34 -5.63 5.79 10.12
N LEU A 35 -5.33 4.86 9.21
CA LEU A 35 -4.01 4.75 8.58
C LEU A 35 -3.66 6.02 7.79
N GLU A 36 -4.56 6.50 6.92
CA GLU A 36 -4.33 7.71 6.12
C GLU A 36 -4.16 8.98 6.96
N LYS A 37 -4.79 9.03 8.14
CA LYS A 37 -4.64 10.13 9.10
C LYS A 37 -3.43 10.00 10.03
N GLY A 38 -2.74 8.85 10.02
CA GLY A 38 -1.67 8.56 10.97
C GLY A 38 -2.16 8.26 12.40
N GLU A 39 -3.48 8.16 12.63
CA GLU A 39 -4.08 7.76 13.91
C GLU A 39 -3.77 6.29 14.25
N ARG A 40 -3.45 5.49 13.21
CA ARG A 40 -2.90 4.15 13.37
C ARG A 40 -1.62 4.04 12.54
N SER A 41 -0.60 3.43 13.12
CA SER A 41 0.73 3.27 12.53
C SER A 41 1.15 1.80 12.53
N ASN A 42 2.22 1.51 11.77
CA ASN A 42 2.86 0.19 11.69
C ASN A 42 1.90 -0.98 11.30
N PRO A 43 1.18 -0.88 10.16
CA PRO A 43 0.46 -2.03 9.63
C PRO A 43 1.44 -3.16 9.31
N SER A 44 1.02 -4.42 9.49
CA SER A 44 1.86 -5.56 9.15
C SER A 44 2.15 -5.63 7.66
N ARG A 45 3.27 -6.28 7.28
CA ARG A 45 3.72 -6.34 5.89
C ARG A 45 2.66 -6.93 4.94
N ASP A 46 1.93 -7.95 5.38
CA ASP A 46 0.82 -8.54 4.62
C ASP A 46 -0.32 -7.53 4.38
N VAL A 47 -0.67 -6.72 5.38
CA VAL A 47 -1.66 -5.64 5.22
C VAL A 47 -1.18 -4.60 4.21
N VAL A 48 0.10 -4.23 4.26
CA VAL A 48 0.69 -3.28 3.30
C VAL A 48 0.64 -3.82 1.88
N LEU A 49 0.97 -5.11 1.69
CA LEU A 49 0.85 -5.78 0.39
C LEU A 49 -0.59 -5.82 -0.11
N MET A 50 -1.55 -6.19 0.75
CA MET A 50 -2.96 -6.23 0.38
C MET A 50 -3.48 -4.84 -0.02
N LEU A 51 -3.09 -3.79 0.70
CA LEU A 51 -3.40 -2.41 0.34
C LEU A 51 -2.80 -2.05 -1.04
N GLY A 52 -1.53 -2.39 -1.28
CA GLY A 52 -0.87 -2.18 -2.58
C GLY A 52 -1.61 -2.86 -3.74
N LEU A 53 -1.93 -4.14 -3.59
CA LEU A 53 -2.70 -4.90 -4.59
C LEU A 53 -4.10 -4.32 -4.80
N ALA A 54 -4.76 -3.89 -3.73
CA ALA A 54 -6.07 -3.25 -3.82
C ALA A 54 -6.02 -1.96 -4.64
N LEU A 55 -4.96 -1.17 -4.49
CA LEU A 55 -4.75 0.10 -5.19
C LEU A 55 -4.54 -0.11 -6.69
N ILE A 56 -3.77 -1.13 -7.07
CA ILE A 56 -3.47 -1.43 -8.48
C ILE A 56 -4.65 -2.08 -9.19
N LYS A 57 -5.46 -2.86 -8.47
CA LYS A 57 -6.58 -3.60 -9.07
C LYS A 57 -7.50 -2.66 -9.86
N GLY A 58 -7.49 -2.77 -11.19
CA GLY A 58 -8.32 -1.96 -12.08
C GLY A 58 -7.96 -0.48 -12.12
N SER A 59 -6.75 -0.11 -11.69
CA SER A 59 -6.16 1.21 -11.90
C SER A 59 -5.37 1.20 -13.20
N GLU A 60 -5.55 2.22 -14.03
CA GLU A 60 -4.69 2.47 -15.21
C GLU A 60 -3.47 3.34 -14.87
N ALA A 61 -3.50 4.00 -13.71
CA ALA A 61 -2.49 4.98 -13.29
C ALA A 61 -1.42 4.40 -12.34
N LEU A 62 -1.60 3.15 -11.90
CA LEU A 62 -0.68 2.48 -10.97
C LEU A 62 -0.31 1.09 -11.50
N ASP A 63 0.94 0.70 -11.30
CA ASP A 63 1.44 -0.64 -11.60
C ASP A 63 1.99 -1.34 -10.35
N ILE A 64 2.50 -2.56 -10.52
CA ILE A 64 3.03 -3.38 -9.43
C ILE A 64 4.21 -2.74 -8.67
N TRP A 65 4.95 -1.82 -9.29
CA TRP A 65 6.11 -1.18 -8.69
C TRP A 65 5.73 0.04 -7.86
N ASP A 66 4.55 0.63 -8.06
CA ASP A 66 4.00 1.64 -7.13
C ASP A 66 3.81 1.06 -5.70
N VAL A 67 3.71 -0.27 -5.54
CA VAL A 67 3.66 -0.91 -4.20
C VAL A 67 4.94 -0.69 -3.40
N ASP A 68 6.09 -0.57 -4.06
CA ASP A 68 7.38 -0.41 -3.38
C ASP A 68 7.41 0.88 -2.56
N VAL A 69 6.81 1.96 -3.06
CA VAL A 69 6.68 3.23 -2.33
C VAL A 69 5.89 3.03 -1.03
N LEU A 70 4.83 2.23 -1.08
CA LEU A 70 4.00 1.93 0.09
C LEU A 70 4.75 1.04 1.10
N LEU A 71 5.44 -0.01 0.63
CA LEU A 71 6.29 -0.89 1.44
C LEU A 71 7.39 -0.12 2.16
N LEU A 72 8.16 0.68 1.43
CA LEU A 72 9.25 1.49 1.97
C LEU A 72 8.74 2.50 2.99
N SER A 73 7.59 3.14 2.73
CA SER A 73 6.99 4.08 3.69
C SER A 73 6.49 3.43 4.99
N ALA A 74 6.26 2.11 4.98
CA ALA A 74 5.92 1.31 6.15
C ALA A 74 7.14 0.69 6.85
N GLY A 75 8.36 0.92 6.33
CA GLY A 75 9.59 0.34 6.86
C GLY A 75 9.85 -1.10 6.39
N TYR A 76 9.23 -1.54 5.29
CA TYR A 76 9.45 -2.86 4.70
C TYR A 76 10.28 -2.79 3.42
N ALA A 77 11.02 -3.87 3.14
CA ALA A 77 11.73 -4.04 1.88
C ALA A 77 10.77 -4.11 0.67
N GLU A 78 11.23 -3.55 -0.45
CA GLU A 78 10.57 -3.56 -1.77
C GLU A 78 10.25 -4.98 -2.27
N LEU A 79 9.41 -5.07 -3.30
CA LEU A 79 9.15 -6.32 -4.00
C LEU A 79 10.42 -6.79 -4.72
N ARG A 80 10.72 -8.08 -4.59
CA ARG A 80 11.86 -8.67 -5.28
C ARG A 80 11.57 -8.74 -6.78
N ARG A 81 12.41 -8.09 -7.58
CA ARG A 81 12.34 -8.20 -9.04
C ARG A 81 12.71 -9.62 -9.46
N ARG A 82 11.97 -10.22 -10.39
CA ARG A 82 12.29 -11.56 -10.90
C ARG A 82 13.68 -11.53 -11.56
N GLY A 83 14.56 -12.42 -11.13
CA GLY A 83 15.95 -12.45 -11.59
C GLY A 83 16.91 -11.52 -10.84
N ASP A 84 16.43 -10.78 -9.83
CA ASP A 84 17.29 -9.94 -9.00
C ASP A 84 18.07 -10.79 -8.00
N THR A 85 19.40 -10.82 -8.17
CA THR A 85 20.36 -11.54 -7.33
C THR A 85 20.86 -10.70 -6.17
N ARG A 86 20.43 -9.43 -6.06
CA ARG A 86 20.79 -8.58 -4.91
C ARG A 86 20.30 -9.24 -3.61
N PRO A 87 21.11 -9.23 -2.53
CA PRO A 87 20.64 -9.66 -1.23
C PRO A 87 19.48 -8.77 -0.80
N ALA A 88 18.46 -9.35 -0.17
CA ALA A 88 17.34 -8.57 0.37
C ALA A 88 17.91 -7.55 1.36
N THR A 89 17.66 -6.27 1.12
CA THR A 89 18.06 -5.20 2.03
C THR A 89 17.28 -5.37 3.33
N ALA A 90 18.02 -5.57 4.42
CA ALA A 90 17.53 -5.79 5.78
C ALA A 90 17.02 -4.48 6.41
#